data_AF-A0A838N459-F1
#
_entry.id   AF-A0A838N459-F1
#
_cell.length_a   1.000
_cell.length_b   1.000
_cell.length_c   1.000
_cell.angle_alpha   90.00
_cell.angle_beta   90.00
_cell.angle_gamma   90.00
#
_symmetry.space_group_name_H-M   'P 1'
#
loop_
_entity.id
_entity.type
_entity.pdbx_description
1 polymer ?
#
loop_
_entity_poly.entity_id
_entity_poly.type
_entity_poly.pdbx_seq_one_letter_code
_entity_poly.pdbx_strand_id
1 'polypeptide(L)'
;SNDWSMIGLQSGFAIANGIVTATIVGGILPILEHLFKITTDISWLEASDLNHPLLKRMTIEAPGTYHHSLVVANLAEAAAEGIGANGTLCRVCSYFHDVGKLVKPDYFTENMNFERNPHDDLAPTMSALIIIAHVKEGVDLALKHNLSGRIIDIIQEHHGTSLVYYFYKRALQQQEDARAGGKIMKMREDDIPEVSEENFRYAGPKPQTKESAIISLADMVESASRSLEKPTPQKIEQLVTDLIAQRIADKQLDECDLTLAELRIIAERFRFTLMTMLHTRIAYPKPETKTTSSRDDGLRPDVMASTKKPDTAPPISAA
;
A
#
# COMPACT_ATOMS: atom_id res chain seq x y z
N SER A 1 -51.71 41.02 18.10
CA SER A 1 -50.45 40.82 18.82
C SER A 1 -49.85 39.52 18.34
N ASN A 2 -48.53 39.43 18.18
CA ASN A 2 -47.91 38.13 17.91
C ASN A 2 -48.07 37.25 19.15
N ASP A 3 -48.60 36.04 18.95
CA ASP A 3 -48.76 35.06 20.02
C ASP A 3 -47.43 34.34 20.26
N TRP A 4 -46.56 35.01 21.01
CA TRP A 4 -45.25 34.52 21.39
C TRP A 4 -45.31 33.19 22.16
N SER A 5 -46.42 32.91 22.83
CA SER A 5 -46.62 31.65 23.57
C SER A 5 -46.81 30.47 22.62
N MET A 6 -47.62 30.67 21.57
CA MET A 6 -47.82 29.68 20.52
C MET A 6 -46.54 29.42 19.73
N ILE A 7 -45.78 30.47 19.39
CA ILE A 7 -44.49 30.34 18.70
C ILE A 7 -43.49 29.57 19.57
N GLY A 8 -43.43 29.84 20.88
CA GLY A 8 -42.57 29.11 21.81
C GLY A 8 -42.92 27.63 21.91
N LEU A 9 -44.22 27.30 22.02
CA LEU A 9 -44.69 25.92 22.09
C LEU A 9 -44.43 25.14 20.79
N GLN A 10 -44.70 25.76 19.63
CA GLN A 10 -44.43 25.16 18.32
C GLN A 10 -42.93 24.93 18.10
N SER A 11 -42.09 25.89 18.51
CA SER A 11 -40.63 25.75 18.46
C SER A 11 -40.15 24.61 19.36
N GLY A 12 -40.70 24.49 20.57
CA GLY A 12 -40.40 23.39 21.49
C GLY A 12 -40.79 22.03 20.91
N PHE A 13 -41.97 21.91 20.31
CA PHE A 13 -42.40 20.69 19.63
C PHE A 13 -41.51 20.35 18.44
N ALA A 14 -41.10 21.34 17.64
CA ALA A 14 -40.21 21.11 16.50
C ALA A 14 -38.83 20.57 16.95
N ILE A 15 -38.25 21.15 18.01
CA ILE A 15 -36.99 20.68 18.59
C ILE A 15 -37.15 19.27 19.14
N ALA A 16 -38.20 19.01 19.94
CA ALA A 16 -38.45 17.68 20.50
C ALA A 16 -38.66 16.63 19.41
N ASN A 17 -39.42 16.95 18.36
CA ASN A 17 -39.62 16.06 17.23
C ASN A 17 -38.31 15.78 16.48
N GLY A 18 -37.45 16.79 16.31
CA GLY A 18 -36.12 16.61 15.74
C GLY A 18 -35.26 15.65 16.54
N ILE A 19 -35.22 15.81 17.87
CA ILE A 19 -34.46 14.93 18.78
C ILE A 19 -34.99 13.49 18.72
N VAL A 20 -36.31 13.31 18.80
CA VAL A 20 -36.95 11.99 18.73
C VAL A 20 -36.66 11.32 17.38
N THR A 21 -36.80 12.07 16.28
CA THR A 21 -36.52 11.55 14.93
C THR A 21 -35.06 11.12 14.80
N ALA A 22 -34.10 11.97 15.23
CA ALA A 22 -32.68 11.65 15.18
C ALA A 22 -32.34 10.41 16.01
N THR A 23 -32.96 10.26 17.19
CA THR A 23 -32.76 9.09 18.06
C THR A 23 -33.30 7.81 17.41
N ILE A 24 -34.50 7.86 16.84
CA ILE A 24 -35.13 6.70 16.17
C ILE A 24 -34.32 6.31 14.92
N VAL A 25 -33.98 7.28 14.08
CA VAL A 25 -33.18 7.03 12.87
C VAL A 25 -31.81 6.49 13.24
N GLY A 26 -31.12 7.09 14.21
CA GLY A 26 -29.82 6.62 14.69
C GLY A 26 -29.86 5.22 15.29
N GLY A 27 -30.97 4.83 15.93
CA GLY A 27 -31.14 3.47 16.46
C GLY A 27 -31.49 2.43 15.39
N ILE A 28 -32.24 2.81 14.35
CA ILE A 28 -32.65 1.90 13.26
C ILE A 28 -31.51 1.72 12.24
N LEU A 29 -30.69 2.74 12.01
CA LEU A 29 -29.66 2.72 10.98
C LEU A 29 -28.69 1.52 11.11
N PRO A 30 -28.10 1.19 12.29
CA PRO A 30 -27.25 0.02 12.43
C PRO A 30 -27.95 -1.31 12.12
N ILE A 31 -29.25 -1.39 12.40
CA ILE A 31 -30.06 -2.59 12.10
C ILE A 31 -30.23 -2.73 10.59
N LEU A 32 -30.52 -1.64 9.88
CA LEU A 32 -30.62 -1.63 8.42
C LEU A 32 -29.26 -1.92 7.77
N GLU A 33 -28.19 -1.32 8.26
CA GLU A 33 -26.82 -1.59 7.78
C GLU A 33 -26.46 -3.07 7.91
N HIS A 34 -26.75 -3.68 9.06
CA HIS A 34 -26.51 -5.10 9.27
C HIS A 34 -27.39 -5.98 8.35
N LEU A 35 -28.67 -5.63 8.20
CA LEU A 35 -29.62 -6.38 7.38
C LEU A 35 -29.27 -6.32 5.88
N PHE A 36 -28.87 -5.15 5.39
CA PHE A 36 -28.57 -4.91 3.98
C PHE A 36 -27.08 -5.03 3.64
N LYS A 37 -26.20 -5.21 4.63
CA LYS A 37 -24.73 -5.23 4.49
C LYS A 37 -24.18 -3.97 3.80
N ILE A 38 -24.79 -2.82 4.09
CA ILE A 38 -24.36 -1.51 3.60
C ILE A 38 -23.67 -0.77 4.75
N THR A 39 -22.55 -0.11 4.47
CA THR A 39 -21.86 0.76 5.44
C THR A 39 -22.14 2.21 5.08
N THR A 40 -22.72 3.00 5.98
CA THR A 40 -22.92 4.43 5.75
C THR A 40 -21.65 5.24 6.00
N ASP A 41 -21.64 6.49 5.55
CA ASP A 41 -20.51 7.41 5.76
C ASP A 41 -20.21 7.65 7.25
N ILE A 42 -21.23 7.59 8.12
CA ILE A 42 -21.06 7.70 9.57
C ILE A 42 -20.30 6.49 10.10
N SER A 43 -20.70 5.28 9.71
CA SER A 43 -20.02 4.04 10.10
C SER A 43 -18.59 3.99 9.56
N TRP A 44 -18.31 4.54 8.37
CA TRP A 44 -16.95 4.71 7.87
C TRP A 44 -16.14 5.72 8.68
N LEU A 45 -16.74 6.84 9.09
CA LEU A 45 -16.08 7.82 9.92
C LEU A 45 -15.70 7.22 11.28
N GLU A 46 -16.59 6.43 11.88
CA GLU A 46 -16.31 5.69 13.12
C GLU A 46 -15.20 4.65 12.92
N ALA A 47 -15.23 3.90 11.83
CA ALA A 47 -14.20 2.93 11.47
C ALA A 47 -12.84 3.58 11.12
N SER A 48 -12.80 4.90 10.93
CA SER A 48 -11.55 5.64 10.71
C SER A 48 -10.75 5.88 11.99
N ASP A 49 -11.26 5.44 13.15
CA ASP A 49 -10.50 5.41 14.40
C ASP A 49 -9.34 4.39 14.33
N LEU A 50 -8.12 4.94 14.33
CA LEU A 50 -6.87 4.18 14.31
C LEU A 50 -6.60 3.38 15.60
N ASN A 51 -7.49 3.48 16.61
CA ASN A 51 -7.37 2.72 17.86
C ASN A 51 -7.77 1.25 17.77
N HIS A 52 -8.22 0.78 16.60
CA HIS A 52 -8.58 -0.62 16.38
C HIS A 52 -7.42 -1.57 16.77
N PRO A 53 -7.68 -2.72 17.44
CA PRO A 53 -6.63 -3.62 17.92
C PRO A 53 -5.63 -4.08 16.85
N LEU A 54 -6.10 -4.39 15.63
CA LEU A 54 -5.20 -4.76 14.52
C LEU A 54 -4.25 -3.62 14.11
N LEU A 55 -4.75 -2.38 14.07
CA LEU A 55 -3.92 -1.23 13.70
C LEU A 55 -2.89 -0.93 14.79
N LYS A 56 -3.28 -1.05 16.06
CA LYS A 56 -2.34 -0.96 17.19
C LYS A 56 -1.24 -2.02 17.13
N ARG A 57 -1.60 -3.26 16.80
CA ARG A 57 -0.62 -4.33 16.58
C ARG A 57 0.30 -3.99 15.41
N MET A 58 -0.24 -3.54 14.28
CA MET A 58 0.54 -3.19 13.11
C MET A 58 1.55 -2.07 13.40
N THR A 59 1.18 -1.06 14.19
CA THR A 59 2.11 -0.01 14.63
C THR A 59 3.29 -0.54 15.45
N ILE A 60 3.12 -1.63 16.20
CA ILE A 60 4.15 -2.19 17.10
C ILE A 60 4.94 -3.30 16.41
N GLU A 61 4.25 -4.23 15.76
CA GLU A 61 4.80 -5.47 15.18
C GLU A 61 5.28 -5.26 13.72
N ALA A 62 4.67 -4.35 12.96
CA ALA A 62 4.96 -4.10 11.55
C ALA A 62 4.89 -2.58 11.21
N PRO A 63 5.73 -1.74 11.84
CA PRO A 63 5.62 -0.28 11.76
C PRO A 63 5.82 0.27 10.34
N GLY A 64 6.63 -0.41 9.51
CA GLY A 64 6.83 -0.05 8.11
C GLY A 64 5.55 -0.23 7.29
N THR A 65 4.89 -1.38 7.44
CA THR A 65 3.59 -1.66 6.83
C THR A 65 2.51 -0.70 7.32
N TYR A 66 2.51 -0.35 8.62
CA TYR A 66 1.60 0.67 9.15
C TYR A 66 1.81 2.02 8.45
N HIS A 67 3.06 2.47 8.33
CA HIS A 67 3.35 3.74 7.67
C HIS A 67 2.96 3.70 6.18
N HIS A 68 3.30 2.63 5.48
CA HIS A 68 2.86 2.38 4.10
C HIS A 68 1.34 2.51 3.95
N SER A 69 0.57 1.82 4.80
CA SER A 69 -0.89 1.83 4.77
C SER A 69 -1.48 3.24 4.94
N LEU A 70 -0.85 4.10 5.77
CA LEU A 70 -1.27 5.50 5.92
C LEU A 70 -1.00 6.34 4.66
N VAL A 71 0.11 6.10 3.96
CA VAL A 71 0.43 6.80 2.71
C VAL A 71 -0.53 6.36 1.61
N VAL A 72 -0.77 5.05 1.47
CA VAL A 72 -1.75 4.49 0.54
C VAL A 72 -3.14 5.07 0.80
N ALA A 73 -3.55 5.20 2.07
CA ALA A 73 -4.82 5.79 2.44
C ALA A 73 -4.96 7.25 1.95
N ASN A 74 -3.93 8.08 2.10
CA ASN A 74 -3.94 9.46 1.60
C ASN A 74 -3.99 9.54 0.07
N LEU A 75 -3.27 8.65 -0.62
CA LEU A 75 -3.29 8.56 -2.08
C LEU A 75 -4.67 8.14 -2.57
N ALA A 76 -5.23 7.08 -1.99
CA ALA A 76 -6.50 6.50 -2.39
C ALA A 76 -7.68 7.43 -2.10
N GLU A 77 -7.71 8.10 -0.95
CA GLU A 77 -8.75 9.08 -0.59
C GLU A 77 -8.77 10.23 -1.60
N ALA A 78 -7.63 10.87 -1.84
CA ALA A 78 -7.53 12.01 -2.76
C ALA A 78 -7.90 11.63 -4.21
N ALA A 79 -7.55 10.42 -4.64
CA ALA A 79 -7.90 9.91 -5.97
C ALA A 79 -9.40 9.60 -6.09
N ALA A 80 -10.00 8.96 -5.07
CA ALA A 80 -11.42 8.65 -5.03
C ALA A 80 -12.30 9.90 -5.03
N GLU A 81 -11.97 10.89 -4.19
CA GLU A 81 -12.66 12.18 -4.18
C GLU A 81 -12.55 12.88 -5.56
N GLY A 82 -11.40 12.76 -6.21
CA GLY A 82 -11.16 13.34 -7.53
C GLY A 82 -12.11 12.86 -8.63
N ILE A 83 -12.63 11.63 -8.50
CA ILE A 83 -13.58 11.04 -9.47
C ILE A 83 -15.01 10.91 -8.93
N GLY A 84 -15.27 11.38 -7.71
CA GLY A 84 -16.57 11.24 -7.04
C GLY A 84 -16.87 9.84 -6.51
N ALA A 85 -15.85 9.00 -6.29
CA ALA A 85 -15.95 7.73 -5.56
C ALA A 85 -15.88 7.96 -4.04
N ASN A 86 -16.11 6.91 -3.23
CA ASN A 86 -16.15 7.07 -1.77
C ASN A 86 -14.73 7.18 -1.16
N GLY A 87 -14.28 8.42 -0.91
CA GLY A 87 -12.97 8.71 -0.31
C GLY A 87 -12.77 8.13 1.09
N THR A 88 -13.78 8.26 1.96
CA THR A 88 -13.71 7.73 3.35
C THR A 88 -13.56 6.22 3.36
N LEU A 89 -14.30 5.51 2.50
CA LEU A 89 -14.17 4.06 2.33
C LEU A 89 -12.75 3.70 1.89
N CYS A 90 -12.21 4.37 0.87
CA CYS A 90 -10.85 4.15 0.41
C CYS A 90 -9.84 4.34 1.54
N ARG A 91 -9.93 5.45 2.28
CA ARG A 91 -9.05 5.75 3.41
C ARG A 91 -9.06 4.65 4.46
N VAL A 92 -10.26 4.27 4.92
CA VAL A 92 -10.40 3.26 5.98
C VAL A 92 -9.91 1.90 5.51
N CYS A 93 -10.30 1.47 4.31
CA CYS A 93 -9.91 0.15 3.81
C CYS A 93 -8.39 0.05 3.57
N SER A 94 -7.75 1.14 3.11
CA SER A 94 -6.30 1.20 3.00
C SER A 94 -5.58 1.03 4.34
N TYR A 95 -6.17 1.40 5.48
CA TYR A 95 -5.56 1.10 6.79
C TYR A 95 -5.44 -0.40 7.06
N PHE A 96 -6.31 -1.20 6.47
CA PHE A 96 -6.41 -2.63 6.76
C PHE A 96 -5.92 -3.54 5.63
N HIS A 97 -5.73 -3.03 4.41
CA HIS A 97 -5.47 -3.86 3.22
C HIS A 97 -4.30 -4.86 3.42
N ASP A 98 -3.32 -4.45 4.21
CA ASP A 98 -2.05 -5.14 4.41
C ASP A 98 -1.90 -5.82 5.78
N VAL A 99 -2.96 -5.90 6.59
CA VAL A 99 -2.88 -6.44 7.96
C VAL A 99 -2.43 -7.89 8.04
N GLY A 100 -2.50 -8.63 6.94
CA GLY A 100 -1.95 -9.98 6.88
C GLY A 100 -0.43 -10.04 7.09
N LYS A 101 0.30 -8.98 6.75
CA LYS A 101 1.75 -8.89 6.96
C LYS A 101 2.14 -9.02 8.44
N LEU A 102 1.20 -8.79 9.38
CA LEU A 102 1.38 -9.04 10.81
C LEU A 102 1.79 -10.47 11.15
N VAL A 103 1.46 -11.47 10.31
CA VAL A 103 1.79 -12.87 10.60
C VAL A 103 3.29 -13.13 10.42
N LYS A 104 3.93 -12.46 9.45
CA LYS A 104 5.37 -12.60 9.14
C LYS A 104 6.01 -11.26 8.78
N PRO A 105 6.08 -10.27 9.69
CA PRO A 105 6.51 -8.92 9.38
C PRO A 105 7.90 -8.85 8.74
N ASP A 106 8.84 -9.65 9.25
CA ASP A 106 10.25 -9.66 8.82
C ASP A 106 10.46 -10.07 7.36
N TYR A 107 9.44 -10.63 6.69
CA TYR A 107 9.48 -10.99 5.27
C TYR A 107 8.98 -9.88 4.34
N PHE A 108 8.65 -8.70 4.87
CA PHE A 108 8.22 -7.55 4.07
C PHE A 108 9.24 -6.44 4.17
N THR A 109 9.71 -5.95 3.01
CA THR A 109 10.89 -5.08 2.90
C THR A 109 10.80 -3.80 3.72
N GLU A 110 9.59 -3.28 3.91
CA GLU A 110 9.32 -2.09 4.71
C GLU A 110 9.51 -2.30 6.22
N ASN A 111 9.52 -3.56 6.69
CA ASN A 111 9.75 -3.92 8.10
C ASN A 111 11.10 -4.61 8.32
N MET A 112 11.84 -4.95 7.26
CA MET A 112 13.11 -5.67 7.38
C MET A 112 14.18 -4.83 8.08
N ASN A 113 14.95 -5.50 8.95
CA ASN A 113 16.19 -4.94 9.46
C ASN A 113 17.28 -5.01 8.37
N PHE A 114 18.02 -3.91 8.18
CA PHE A 114 19.03 -3.76 7.11
C PHE A 114 20.19 -4.77 7.14
N GLU A 115 20.32 -5.58 8.19
CA GLU A 115 21.46 -6.48 8.37
C GLU A 115 21.30 -7.83 7.66
N ARG A 116 20.07 -8.32 7.44
CA ARG A 116 19.82 -9.63 6.80
C ARG A 116 18.45 -9.69 6.13
N ASN A 117 18.42 -10.06 4.86
CA ASN A 117 17.18 -10.33 4.13
C ASN A 117 16.82 -11.83 4.26
N PRO A 118 15.68 -12.21 4.89
CA PRO A 118 15.32 -13.60 5.08
C PRO A 118 14.98 -14.33 3.77
N HIS A 119 14.75 -13.61 2.67
CA HIS A 119 14.53 -14.21 1.36
C HIS A 119 15.82 -14.70 0.68
N ASP A 120 16.99 -14.30 1.16
CA ASP A 120 18.27 -14.76 0.60
C ASP A 120 18.45 -16.26 0.83
N ASP A 121 17.97 -16.76 1.96
CA ASP A 121 18.03 -18.17 2.38
C ASP A 121 16.90 -19.04 1.83
N LEU A 122 15.97 -18.47 1.06
CA LEU A 122 14.79 -19.16 0.54
C LEU A 122 14.84 -19.35 -0.99
N ALA A 123 14.25 -20.46 -1.43
CA ALA A 123 13.90 -20.63 -2.84
C ALA A 123 12.90 -19.53 -3.26
N PRO A 124 12.98 -19.00 -4.50
CA PRO A 124 12.09 -17.94 -4.95
C PRO A 124 10.60 -18.31 -4.87
N THR A 125 10.27 -19.58 -5.10
CA THR A 125 8.90 -20.11 -4.95
C THR A 125 8.43 -20.01 -3.49
N MET A 126 9.27 -20.35 -2.52
CA MET A 126 8.94 -20.22 -1.09
C MET A 126 8.76 -18.75 -0.69
N SER A 127 9.62 -17.87 -1.18
CA SER A 127 9.46 -16.43 -0.98
C SER A 127 8.15 -15.90 -1.56
N ALA A 128 7.82 -16.27 -2.79
CA ALA A 128 6.56 -15.90 -3.43
C ALA A 128 5.35 -16.42 -2.63
N LEU A 129 5.38 -17.65 -2.14
CA LEU A 129 4.31 -18.20 -1.30
C LEU A 129 4.12 -17.41 0.00
N ILE A 130 5.21 -16.98 0.66
CA ILE A 130 5.13 -16.15 1.86
C ILE A 130 4.50 -14.79 1.54
N ILE A 131 4.95 -14.15 0.46
CA ILE A 131 4.41 -12.87 0.03
C ILE A 131 2.93 -13.03 -0.33
N ILE A 132 2.54 -13.98 -1.16
CA ILE A 132 1.14 -14.18 -1.58
C ILE A 132 0.22 -14.51 -0.38
N ALA A 133 0.74 -15.23 0.62
CA ALA A 133 -0.05 -15.65 1.78
C ALA A 133 -0.60 -14.49 2.63
N HIS A 134 0.02 -13.30 2.60
CA HIS A 134 -0.46 -12.17 3.41
C HIS A 134 -1.91 -11.80 3.09
N VAL A 135 -2.37 -11.98 1.84
CA VAL A 135 -3.76 -11.71 1.47
C VAL A 135 -4.71 -12.62 2.26
N LYS A 136 -4.45 -13.93 2.25
CA LYS A 136 -5.27 -14.91 2.97
C LYS A 136 -5.17 -14.73 4.48
N GLU A 137 -3.97 -14.49 4.99
CA GLU A 137 -3.72 -14.20 6.41
C GLU A 137 -4.45 -12.92 6.85
N GLY A 138 -4.51 -11.91 5.99
CA GLY A 138 -5.24 -10.66 6.20
C GLY A 138 -6.74 -10.89 6.28
N VAL A 139 -7.31 -11.68 5.36
CA VAL A 139 -8.73 -12.08 5.40
C VAL A 139 -9.04 -12.84 6.69
N ASP A 140 -8.20 -13.79 7.10
CA ASP A 140 -8.37 -14.55 8.35
C ASP A 140 -8.34 -13.63 9.58
N LEU A 141 -7.44 -12.64 9.62
CA LEU A 141 -7.38 -11.64 10.70
C LEU A 141 -8.62 -10.73 10.68
N ALA A 142 -9.03 -10.25 9.51
CA ALA A 142 -10.19 -9.39 9.35
C ALA A 142 -11.47 -10.07 9.83
N LEU A 143 -11.67 -11.35 9.48
CA LEU A 143 -12.80 -12.16 9.95
C LEU A 143 -12.78 -12.35 11.47
N LYS A 144 -11.61 -12.68 12.05
CA LYS A 144 -11.47 -12.85 13.52
C LYS A 144 -11.78 -11.57 14.30
N HIS A 145 -11.54 -10.42 13.69
CA HIS A 145 -11.80 -9.11 14.28
C HIS A 145 -13.14 -8.49 13.87
N ASN A 146 -13.99 -9.23 13.14
CA ASN A 146 -15.30 -8.78 12.66
C ASN A 146 -15.23 -7.47 11.87
N LEU A 147 -14.20 -7.31 11.03
CA LEU A 147 -14.13 -6.18 10.10
C LEU A 147 -15.27 -6.27 9.07
N SER A 148 -15.65 -5.12 8.51
CA SER A 148 -16.72 -5.05 7.53
C SER A 148 -16.39 -5.85 6.27
N GLY A 149 -17.43 -6.35 5.59
CA GLY A 149 -17.25 -7.13 4.35
C GLY A 149 -16.43 -6.37 3.30
N ARG A 150 -16.65 -5.06 3.18
CA ARG A 150 -15.89 -4.22 2.23
C ARG A 150 -14.40 -4.14 2.53
N ILE A 151 -14.00 -4.15 3.81
CA ILE A 151 -12.58 -4.22 4.17
C ILE A 151 -12.00 -5.58 3.78
N ILE A 152 -12.74 -6.66 4.04
CA ILE A 152 -12.33 -8.02 3.66
C ILE A 152 -12.17 -8.15 2.15
N ASP A 153 -13.13 -7.64 1.37
CA ASP A 153 -13.09 -7.62 -0.09
C ASP A 153 -11.80 -6.93 -0.59
N ILE A 154 -11.49 -5.75 -0.05
CA ILE A 154 -10.29 -4.99 -0.46
C ILE A 154 -8.99 -5.68 -0.04
N ILE A 155 -8.92 -6.30 1.15
CA ILE A 155 -7.78 -7.13 1.52
C ILE A 155 -7.59 -8.25 0.49
N GLN A 156 -8.66 -8.87 0.01
CA GLN A 156 -8.59 -9.94 -0.98
C GLN A 156 -8.20 -9.44 -2.38
N GLU A 157 -8.70 -8.27 -2.78
CA GLU A 157 -8.65 -7.76 -4.15
C GLU A 157 -7.46 -6.85 -4.46
N HIS A 158 -6.81 -6.22 -3.47
CA HIS A 158 -5.88 -5.10 -3.73
C HIS A 158 -4.67 -5.47 -4.60
N HIS A 159 -4.23 -6.72 -4.62
CA HIS A 159 -3.23 -7.19 -5.59
C HIS A 159 -3.83 -7.79 -6.86
N GLY A 160 -5.12 -8.12 -6.86
CA GLY A 160 -5.78 -8.79 -7.97
C GLY A 160 -5.13 -10.13 -8.28
N THR A 161 -4.77 -10.33 -9.55
CA THR A 161 -4.00 -11.49 -9.99
C THR A 161 -2.60 -11.12 -10.43
N SER A 162 -2.04 -10.04 -9.86
CA SER A 162 -0.73 -9.53 -10.25
C SER A 162 0.37 -10.58 -10.03
N LEU A 163 1.46 -10.42 -10.77
CA LEU A 163 2.62 -11.29 -10.69
C LEU A 163 3.60 -10.76 -9.64
N VAL A 164 4.05 -11.63 -8.73
CA VAL A 164 5.15 -11.35 -7.81
C VAL A 164 6.48 -11.39 -8.60
N TYR A 165 6.69 -10.32 -9.38
CA TYR A 165 7.63 -10.27 -10.50
C TYR A 165 9.07 -10.55 -10.10
N TYR A 166 9.53 -9.99 -8.98
CA TYR A 166 10.91 -10.16 -8.52
C TYR A 166 11.27 -11.64 -8.30
N PHE A 167 10.43 -12.37 -7.56
CA PHE A 167 10.68 -13.79 -7.29
C PHE A 167 10.46 -14.67 -8.51
N TYR A 168 9.53 -14.32 -9.39
CA TYR A 168 9.38 -14.99 -10.69
C TYR A 168 10.64 -14.86 -11.55
N LYS A 169 11.19 -13.64 -11.68
CA LYS A 169 12.45 -13.40 -12.42
C LYS A 169 13.63 -14.11 -11.79
N ARG A 170 13.73 -14.12 -10.44
CA ARG A 170 14.77 -14.88 -9.72
C ARG A 170 14.63 -16.39 -9.97
N ALA A 171 13.42 -16.92 -10.05
CA ALA A 171 13.17 -18.33 -10.38
C ALA A 171 13.60 -18.66 -11.82
N LEU A 172 13.25 -17.82 -12.80
CA LEU A 172 13.68 -17.97 -14.19
C LEU A 172 15.21 -17.94 -14.31
N GLN A 173 15.87 -17.01 -13.62
CA GLN A 173 17.33 -16.94 -13.61
C GLN A 173 17.95 -18.21 -13.03
N GLN A 174 17.43 -18.71 -11.89
CA GLN A 174 17.90 -19.97 -11.31
C GLN A 174 17.70 -21.17 -12.25
N GLN A 175 16.59 -21.18 -13.01
CA GLN A 175 16.34 -22.21 -14.02
C GLN A 175 17.35 -22.14 -15.17
N GLU A 176 17.63 -20.94 -15.68
CA GLU A 176 18.64 -20.72 -16.73
C GLU A 176 20.04 -21.11 -16.25
N ASP A 177 20.42 -20.73 -15.04
CA ASP A 177 21.69 -21.07 -14.42
C ASP A 177 21.81 -22.58 -14.20
N ALA A 178 20.73 -23.26 -13.79
CA ALA A 178 20.68 -24.71 -13.66
C ALA A 178 20.78 -25.42 -15.03
N ARG A 179 20.21 -24.85 -16.10
CA ARG A 179 20.37 -25.38 -17.48
C ARG A 179 21.81 -25.18 -17.98
N ALA A 180 22.43 -24.04 -17.67
CA ALA A 180 23.81 -23.75 -18.04
C ALA A 180 24.82 -24.59 -17.25
N GLY A 181 24.65 -24.67 -15.93
CA GLY A 181 25.50 -25.43 -14.99
C GLY A 181 25.23 -26.94 -15.02
N GLY A 182 24.00 -27.37 -15.30
CA GLY A 182 23.60 -28.77 -15.48
C GLY A 182 24.28 -29.43 -16.68
N LYS A 183 24.59 -28.67 -17.73
CA LYS A 183 25.46 -29.12 -18.84
C LYS A 183 26.89 -29.44 -18.38
N ILE A 184 27.35 -28.80 -17.31
CA ILE A 184 28.67 -29.02 -16.69
C ILE A 184 28.59 -30.14 -15.63
N MET A 185 27.50 -30.21 -14.85
CA MET A 185 27.29 -31.16 -13.75
C MET A 185 26.54 -32.45 -14.14
N LYS A 186 26.27 -32.70 -15.44
CA LYS A 186 25.52 -33.87 -15.96
C LYS A 186 24.12 -34.06 -15.35
N MET A 187 23.45 -32.98 -14.96
CA MET A 187 22.00 -33.04 -14.66
C MET A 187 21.22 -33.20 -15.96
N ARG A 188 20.18 -34.03 -15.97
CA ARG A 188 19.30 -34.17 -17.13
C ARG A 188 18.39 -32.96 -17.20
N GLU A 189 18.06 -32.50 -18.41
CA GLU A 189 17.13 -31.36 -18.59
C GLU A 189 15.78 -31.63 -17.93
N ASP A 190 15.33 -32.89 -17.92
CA ASP A 190 14.09 -33.34 -17.27
C ASP A 190 14.08 -33.19 -15.74
N ASP A 191 15.25 -33.07 -15.11
CA ASP A 191 15.36 -32.92 -13.65
C ASP A 191 15.32 -31.43 -13.23
N ILE A 192 15.26 -30.48 -14.17
CA ILE A 192 15.19 -29.03 -13.91
C ILE A 192 13.72 -28.61 -13.86
N PRO A 193 13.20 -28.19 -12.69
CA PRO A 193 11.80 -27.81 -12.57
C PRO A 193 11.41 -26.68 -13.54
N GLU A 194 10.25 -26.82 -14.19
CA GLU A 194 9.69 -25.72 -14.98
C GLU A 194 9.12 -24.61 -14.08
N VAL A 195 9.49 -23.38 -14.40
CA VAL A 195 8.96 -22.20 -13.71
C VAL A 195 7.64 -21.81 -14.38
N SER A 196 6.53 -22.15 -13.73
CA SER A 196 5.20 -21.67 -14.13
C SER A 196 4.93 -20.29 -13.54
N GLU A 197 4.47 -19.34 -14.37
CA GLU A 197 4.06 -18.00 -13.95
C GLU A 197 2.91 -18.02 -12.94
N GLU A 198 1.99 -19.00 -13.06
CA GLU A 198 0.82 -19.14 -12.18
C GLU A 198 1.21 -19.32 -10.71
N ASN A 199 2.36 -19.95 -10.44
CA ASN A 199 2.86 -20.17 -9.08
C ASN A 199 3.34 -18.87 -8.39
N PHE A 200 3.44 -17.78 -9.15
CA PHE A 200 3.90 -16.48 -8.67
C PHE A 200 2.80 -15.42 -8.77
N ARG A 201 1.59 -15.78 -9.19
CA ARG A 201 0.46 -14.84 -9.24
C ARG A 201 -0.40 -14.94 -7.98
N TYR A 202 -0.94 -13.80 -7.57
CA TYR A 202 -1.99 -13.76 -6.57
C TYR A 202 -3.24 -14.48 -7.10
N ALA A 203 -3.99 -15.12 -6.19
CA ALA A 203 -5.19 -15.88 -6.55
C ALA A 203 -6.38 -15.00 -6.95
N GLY A 204 -6.34 -13.70 -6.61
CA GLY A 204 -7.44 -12.76 -6.83
C GLY A 204 -8.60 -12.91 -5.83
N PRO A 205 -9.79 -12.39 -6.20
CA PRO A 205 -10.16 -11.87 -7.52
C PRO A 205 -9.50 -10.53 -7.87
N LYS A 206 -9.63 -10.08 -9.12
CA LYS A 206 -9.27 -8.72 -9.53
C LYS A 206 -10.14 -7.70 -8.78
N PRO A 207 -9.74 -6.43 -8.68
CA PRO A 207 -10.61 -5.37 -8.17
C PRO A 207 -12.00 -5.40 -8.79
N GLN A 208 -13.04 -5.50 -7.96
CA GLN A 208 -14.44 -5.58 -8.40
C GLN A 208 -15.16 -4.22 -8.38
N THR A 209 -14.50 -3.19 -7.83
CA THR A 209 -15.07 -1.86 -7.62
C THR A 209 -14.06 -0.77 -7.94
N LYS A 210 -14.54 0.45 -8.18
CA LYS A 210 -13.67 1.62 -8.40
C LYS A 210 -12.77 1.86 -7.19
N GLU A 211 -13.30 1.76 -5.98
CA GLU A 211 -12.57 1.96 -4.74
C GLU A 211 -11.46 0.92 -4.56
N SER A 212 -11.77 -0.37 -4.77
CA SER A 212 -10.77 -1.44 -4.72
C SER A 212 -9.65 -1.24 -5.75
N ALA A 213 -10.01 -0.83 -6.97
CA ALA A 213 -9.04 -0.54 -8.02
C ALA A 213 -8.18 0.68 -7.70
N ILE A 214 -8.75 1.74 -7.10
CA ILE A 214 -8.00 2.92 -6.65
C ILE A 214 -6.99 2.53 -5.58
N ILE A 215 -7.38 1.71 -4.59
CA ILE A 215 -6.48 1.24 -3.53
C ILE A 215 -5.37 0.37 -4.12
N SER A 216 -5.70 -0.54 -5.05
CA SER A 216 -4.74 -1.36 -5.77
C SER A 216 -3.69 -0.52 -6.51
N LEU A 217 -4.14 0.54 -7.19
CA LEU A 217 -3.23 1.45 -7.88
C LEU A 217 -2.40 2.30 -6.90
N ALA A 218 -3.01 2.75 -5.81
CA ALA A 218 -2.34 3.56 -4.78
C ALA A 218 -1.23 2.78 -4.07
N ASP A 219 -1.49 1.52 -3.69
CA ASP A 219 -0.51 0.59 -3.11
C ASP A 219 0.72 0.44 -4.02
N MET A 220 0.48 0.05 -5.28
CA MET A 220 1.54 -0.13 -6.27
C MET A 220 2.37 1.16 -6.47
N VAL A 221 1.71 2.31 -6.59
CA VAL A 221 2.37 3.61 -6.80
C VAL A 221 3.19 4.01 -5.58
N GLU A 222 2.65 3.83 -4.37
CA GLU A 222 3.36 4.11 -3.12
C GLU A 222 4.61 3.25 -3.01
N SER A 223 4.45 1.94 -3.14
CA SER A 223 5.51 0.95 -2.99
C SER A 223 6.62 1.19 -4.00
N ALA A 224 6.29 1.47 -5.26
CA ALA A 224 7.29 1.79 -6.29
C ALA A 224 8.00 3.14 -6.05
N SER A 225 7.29 4.14 -5.52
CA SER A 225 7.84 5.48 -5.28
C SER A 225 8.96 5.49 -4.24
N ARG A 226 8.96 4.53 -3.30
CA ARG A 226 10.02 4.36 -2.28
C ARG A 226 11.39 4.07 -2.89
N SER A 227 11.44 3.53 -4.11
CA SER A 227 12.70 3.23 -4.81
C SER A 227 13.31 4.47 -5.52
N LEU A 228 12.60 5.61 -5.55
CA LEU A 228 13.09 6.81 -6.20
C LEU A 228 14.13 7.53 -5.33
N GLU A 229 15.41 7.45 -5.72
CA GLU A 229 16.50 8.17 -5.03
C GLU A 229 16.30 9.70 -5.00
N LYS A 230 15.77 10.26 -6.09
CA LYS A 230 15.51 11.71 -6.26
C LYS A 230 14.15 11.90 -6.93
N PRO A 231 13.09 12.18 -6.16
CA PRO A 231 11.73 12.31 -6.67
C PRO A 231 11.54 13.68 -7.33
N THR A 232 11.89 13.79 -8.62
CA THR A 232 11.56 14.98 -9.42
C THR A 232 10.13 14.86 -9.98
N PRO A 233 9.44 15.98 -10.26
CA PRO A 233 8.09 15.95 -10.84
C PRO A 233 7.98 15.06 -12.08
N GLN A 234 8.95 15.12 -12.99
CA GLN A 234 8.98 14.31 -14.21
C GLN A 234 9.15 12.82 -13.93
N LYS A 235 9.97 12.45 -12.93
CA LYS A 235 10.17 11.04 -12.55
C LYS A 235 8.92 10.46 -11.90
N ILE A 236 8.24 11.24 -11.05
CA ILE A 236 6.97 10.84 -10.44
C ILE A 236 5.91 10.67 -11.53
N GLU A 237 5.83 11.61 -12.48
CA GLU A 237 4.88 11.53 -13.58
C GLU A 237 5.08 10.27 -14.45
N GLN A 238 6.33 10.00 -14.84
CA GLN A 238 6.68 8.82 -15.60
C GLN A 238 6.34 7.55 -14.82
N LEU A 239 6.73 7.47 -13.53
CA LEU A 239 6.45 6.33 -12.67
C LEU A 239 4.95 6.01 -12.60
N VAL A 240 4.13 7.00 -12.27
CA VAL A 240 2.67 6.82 -12.15
C VAL A 240 2.06 6.39 -13.48
N THR A 241 2.49 7.00 -14.58
CA THR A 241 1.96 6.70 -15.92
C THR A 241 2.30 5.27 -16.35
N ASP A 242 3.55 4.84 -16.14
CA ASP A 242 4.02 3.51 -16.52
C ASP A 242 3.33 2.41 -15.70
N LEU A 243 3.19 2.63 -14.39
CA LEU A 243 2.54 1.67 -13.51
C LEU A 243 1.05 1.49 -13.82
N ILE A 244 0.32 2.58 -14.10
CA ILE A 244 -1.08 2.49 -14.54
C ILE A 244 -1.18 1.77 -15.89
N ALA A 245 -0.29 2.09 -16.85
CA ALA A 245 -0.25 1.42 -18.14
C ALA A 245 0.03 -0.09 -17.99
N GLN A 246 0.93 -0.47 -17.07
CA GLN A 246 1.23 -1.87 -16.76
C GLN A 246 0.01 -2.61 -16.21
N ARG A 247 -0.76 -2.00 -15.30
CA ARG A 247 -1.99 -2.60 -14.74
C ARG A 247 -3.08 -2.79 -15.79
N ILE A 248 -3.21 -1.84 -16.72
CA ILE A 248 -4.11 -1.97 -17.88
C ILE A 248 -3.63 -3.12 -18.78
N ALA A 249 -2.34 -3.19 -19.08
CA ALA A 249 -1.78 -4.23 -19.95
C ALA A 249 -1.93 -5.65 -19.35
N ASP A 250 -1.79 -5.79 -18.04
CA ASP A 250 -2.03 -7.04 -17.29
C ASP A 250 -3.53 -7.28 -17.00
N LYS A 251 -4.44 -6.48 -17.57
CA LYS A 251 -5.89 -6.63 -17.46
C LYS A 251 -6.40 -6.63 -16.01
N GLN A 252 -5.68 -5.98 -15.09
CA GLN A 252 -6.04 -5.96 -13.66
C GLN A 252 -7.29 -5.12 -13.38
N LEU A 253 -7.70 -4.28 -14.32
CA LEU A 253 -8.83 -3.36 -14.17
C LEU A 253 -10.09 -3.80 -14.94
N ASP A 254 -10.05 -4.96 -15.61
CA ASP A 254 -11.13 -5.45 -16.50
C ASP A 254 -12.45 -5.79 -15.77
N GLU A 255 -12.40 -5.96 -14.45
CA GLU A 255 -13.54 -6.38 -13.61
C GLU A 255 -14.06 -5.25 -12.71
N CYS A 256 -13.65 -4.00 -12.98
CA CYS A 256 -14.15 -2.80 -12.29
C CYS A 256 -14.61 -1.73 -13.28
N ASP A 257 -15.53 -0.87 -12.83
CA ASP A 257 -16.13 0.16 -13.68
C ASP A 257 -15.26 1.45 -13.83
N LEU A 258 -13.94 1.36 -13.78
CA LEU A 258 -13.06 2.52 -13.99
C LEU A 258 -12.93 2.87 -15.48
N THR A 259 -13.18 4.14 -15.80
CA THR A 259 -12.99 4.68 -17.15
C THR A 259 -11.57 5.21 -17.35
N LEU A 260 -11.13 5.28 -18.62
CA LEU A 260 -9.84 5.91 -18.96
C LEU A 260 -9.78 7.40 -18.56
N ALA A 261 -10.92 8.09 -18.54
CA ALA A 261 -11.01 9.47 -18.09
C ALA A 261 -10.74 9.58 -16.58
N GLU A 262 -11.33 8.69 -15.79
CA GLU A 262 -11.09 8.59 -14.34
C GLU A 262 -9.64 8.22 -14.04
N LEU A 263 -9.05 7.27 -14.78
CA LEU A 263 -7.63 6.90 -14.61
C LEU A 263 -6.68 8.08 -14.82
N ARG A 264 -6.99 9.00 -15.75
CA ARG A 264 -6.21 10.23 -15.91
C ARG A 264 -6.28 11.14 -14.69
N ILE A 265 -7.47 11.27 -14.10
CA ILE A 265 -7.69 12.07 -12.89
C ILE A 265 -6.98 11.42 -11.69
N ILE A 266 -7.10 10.10 -11.54
CA ILE A 266 -6.41 9.33 -10.51
C ILE A 266 -4.89 9.53 -10.62
N ALA A 267 -4.32 9.40 -11.83
CA ALA A 267 -2.90 9.64 -12.07
C ALA A 267 -2.47 11.05 -11.64
N GLU A 268 -3.28 12.08 -11.97
CA GLU A 268 -3.01 13.46 -11.56
C GLU A 268 -3.01 13.62 -10.04
N ARG A 269 -3.99 13.03 -9.35
CA ARG A 269 -4.09 13.06 -7.88
C ARG A 269 -2.90 12.35 -7.22
N PHE A 270 -2.51 11.18 -7.71
CA PHE A 270 -1.34 10.48 -7.20
C PHE A 270 -0.06 11.30 -7.38
N ARG A 271 0.16 11.89 -8.55
CA ARG A 271 1.33 12.77 -8.79
C ARG A 271 1.37 13.92 -7.80
N PHE A 272 0.24 14.62 -7.62
CA PHE A 272 0.14 15.75 -6.71
C PHE A 272 0.46 15.34 -5.27
N THR A 273 -0.20 14.30 -4.75
CA THR A 273 -0.02 13.81 -3.39
C THR A 273 1.42 13.32 -3.16
N LEU A 274 1.99 12.54 -4.08
CA LEU A 274 3.38 12.09 -3.98
C LEU A 274 4.37 13.25 -3.97
N MET A 275 4.20 14.27 -4.82
CA MET A 275 5.07 15.45 -4.80
C MET A 275 5.01 16.15 -3.44
N THR A 276 3.82 16.35 -2.88
CA THR A 276 3.66 16.98 -1.56
C THR A 276 4.33 16.18 -0.45
N MET A 277 4.25 14.85 -0.50
CA MET A 277 4.83 13.97 0.53
C MET A 277 6.34 13.80 0.38
N LEU A 278 6.85 13.75 -0.86
CA LEU A 278 8.26 13.49 -1.18
C LEU A 278 9.12 14.76 -1.30
N HIS A 279 8.52 15.96 -1.26
CA HIS A 279 9.28 17.19 -1.18
C HIS A 279 10.13 17.23 0.09
N THR A 280 11.44 17.17 -0.11
CA THR A 280 12.44 17.44 0.91
C THR A 280 12.16 18.80 1.53
N ARG A 281 11.91 18.80 2.86
CA ARG A 281 11.89 20.06 3.63
C ARG A 281 13.16 20.83 3.27
N ILE A 282 13.00 22.04 2.73
CA ILE A 282 14.10 22.94 2.39
C ILE A 282 15.02 23.00 3.61
N ALA A 283 16.25 22.49 3.47
CA ALA A 283 17.24 22.59 4.53
C ALA A 283 17.57 24.07 4.70
N TYR A 284 17.26 24.63 5.87
CA TYR A 284 17.69 25.98 6.20
C TYR A 284 19.22 26.06 6.08
N PRO A 285 19.76 27.06 5.35
CA PRO A 285 21.20 27.23 5.24
C PRO A 285 21.78 27.38 6.65
N LYS A 286 22.66 26.44 7.03
CA LYS A 286 23.44 26.56 8.26
C LYS A 286 24.39 27.74 8.08
N PRO A 287 24.42 28.73 8.99
CA PRO A 287 25.40 29.80 8.92
C PRO A 287 26.80 29.20 9.00
N GLU A 288 27.63 29.48 7.99
CA GLU A 288 29.02 29.06 7.96
C GLU A 288 29.76 29.60 9.18
N THR A 289 30.12 28.71 10.10
CA THR A 289 31.05 29.03 11.16
C THR A 289 32.43 29.05 10.52
N LYS A 290 32.97 30.26 10.29
CA LYS A 290 34.36 30.44 9.86
C LYS A 290 35.29 29.92 10.95
N THR A 291 35.69 28.66 10.87
CA THR A 291 36.87 28.14 11.57
C THR A 291 38.10 28.67 10.86
N THR A 292 38.76 29.63 11.49
CA THR A 292 40.11 30.08 11.13
C THR A 292 41.09 28.92 11.31
N SER A 293 41.59 28.36 10.20
CA SER A 293 42.67 27.37 10.21
C SER A 293 44.01 28.08 10.47
N SER A 294 44.58 27.85 11.66
CA SER A 294 46.01 28.04 11.91
C SER A 294 46.80 27.00 11.10
N ARG A 295 47.77 27.49 10.31
CA ARG A 295 48.79 26.69 9.62
C ARG A 295 49.66 25.97 10.65
N ASP A 296 49.95 24.69 10.43
CA ASP A 296 51.27 24.14 10.74
C ASP A 296 51.60 22.97 9.80
N ASP A 297 52.88 22.91 9.43
CA ASP A 297 53.54 22.07 8.43
C ASP A 297 53.78 20.62 8.92
N GLY A 298 53.88 19.66 8.00
CA GLY A 298 54.37 18.31 8.33
C GLY A 298 54.32 17.28 7.20
N LEU A 299 55.49 16.92 6.67
CA LEU A 299 55.78 16.05 5.51
C LEU A 299 55.40 14.54 5.62
N ARG A 300 54.88 14.00 4.49
CA ARG A 300 55.14 12.68 3.80
C ARG A 300 54.62 11.33 4.41
N PRO A 301 54.59 10.21 3.66
CA PRO A 301 54.07 9.94 2.30
C PRO A 301 53.18 8.64 2.19
N ASP A 302 52.62 8.40 1.01
CA ASP A 302 51.75 7.28 0.58
C ASP A 302 52.23 5.85 0.91
N VAL A 303 51.32 4.94 1.34
CA VAL A 303 51.24 3.52 0.90
C VAL A 303 49.84 2.90 1.15
N MET A 304 49.40 2.08 0.18
CA MET A 304 48.38 0.99 0.22
C MET A 304 46.93 1.34 -0.12
N ALA A 305 46.50 1.14 -1.36
CA ALA A 305 46.18 -0.15 -2.03
C ALA A 305 44.71 -0.55 -1.86
N SER A 306 44.02 -0.44 -3.00
CA SER A 306 42.68 -0.91 -3.34
C SER A 306 42.31 -2.28 -2.75
N THR A 307 41.16 -2.33 -2.07
CA THR A 307 40.20 -3.44 -2.22
C THR A 307 38.78 -2.86 -2.29
N LYS A 308 38.23 -2.79 -3.51
CA LYS A 308 36.80 -2.55 -3.74
C LYS A 308 36.02 -3.73 -3.15
N LYS A 309 35.13 -3.46 -2.19
CA LYS A 309 33.97 -4.33 -1.91
C LYS A 309 33.05 -4.31 -3.14
N PRO A 310 32.42 -5.44 -3.53
CA PRO A 310 31.41 -5.43 -4.56
C PRO A 310 30.18 -4.64 -4.09
N ASP A 311 29.57 -3.90 -5.01
CA ASP A 311 28.36 -3.12 -4.77
C ASP A 311 27.22 -4.05 -4.32
N THR A 312 26.70 -3.82 -3.12
CA THR A 312 25.49 -4.43 -2.62
C THR A 312 24.30 -3.97 -3.46
N ALA A 313 23.48 -4.90 -3.94
CA ALA A 313 22.30 -4.61 -4.73
C ALA A 313 21.36 -3.62 -4.00
N PRO A 314 20.69 -2.70 -4.72
CA PRO A 314 19.78 -1.74 -4.11
C PRO A 314 18.55 -2.46 -3.51
N PRO A 315 17.89 -1.88 -2.50
CA PRO A 315 16.67 -2.44 -1.93
C PRO A 315 15.57 -2.43 -3.00
N ILE A 316 15.14 -3.62 -3.42
CA ILE A 316 14.09 -3.80 -4.42
C ILE A 316 12.75 -3.81 -3.66
N SER A 317 11.95 -2.78 -3.89
CA SER A 317 10.54 -2.76 -3.48
C SER A 317 9.80 -3.81 -4.30
N ALA A 318 9.22 -4.80 -3.64
CA ALA A 318 8.38 -5.83 -4.25
C ALA A 318 6.96 -5.28 -4.40
N ALA A 319 6.71 -4.54 -5.48
CA ALA A 319 5.38 -4.13 -5.94
C ALA A 319 5.10 -4.71 -7.33
#